data_AF-A0A1I6YNK8-F1
#
_entry.id   AF-A0A1I6YNK8-F1
#
_cell.length_a   1.000
_cell.length_b   1.000
_cell.length_c   1.000
_cell.angle_alpha   90.00
_cell.angle_beta   90.00
_cell.angle_gamma   90.00
#
_symmetry.space_group_name_H-M   'P 1'
#
loop_
_entity.id
_entity.type
_entity.pdbx_description
1 polymer ?
#
loop_
_entity_poly.entity_id
_entity_poly.type
_entity_poly.pdbx_seq_one_letter_code
_entity_poly.pdbx_strand_id
1 'polypeptide(L)'
;MEQIYPELNQLIFDMADGDKEFEKELTFAIHKGLVELKEVYAQGSLEKNEVKLQQIRHKLKPTLIMFELFQITDELQKGKDIIENEGFDGVAFSTHYESLLCKVEEAIKRVFELIQ
;
A
#
# COMPACT_ATOMS: atom_id res chain seq x y z
N MET A 1 -6.63 -21.26 -5.25
CA MET A 1 -6.52 -19.81 -5.05
C MET A 1 -5.18 -19.57 -4.41
N GLU A 2 -4.23 -18.97 -5.13
CA GLU A 2 -2.99 -18.52 -4.51
C GLU A 2 -3.35 -17.45 -3.46
N GLN A 3 -2.84 -17.59 -2.24
CA GLN A 3 -3.05 -16.57 -1.22
C GLN A 3 -2.23 -15.33 -1.59
N ILE A 4 -2.92 -14.21 -1.75
CA ILE A 4 -2.26 -12.90 -1.92
C ILE A 4 -1.56 -12.58 -0.58
N TYR A 5 -0.26 -12.26 -0.63
CA TYR A 5 0.61 -12.05 0.53
C TYR A 5 0.62 -13.24 1.52
N PRO A 6 1.22 -14.39 1.15
CA PRO A 6 1.19 -15.60 1.98
C PRO A 6 1.91 -15.42 3.32
N GLU A 7 3.01 -14.66 3.34
CA GLU A 7 3.85 -14.46 4.53
C GLU A 7 3.31 -13.40 5.50
N LEU A 8 2.31 -12.60 5.10
CA LEU A 8 1.85 -11.44 5.86
C LEU A 8 1.43 -11.79 7.30
N ASN A 9 0.72 -12.91 7.48
CA ASN A 9 0.28 -13.34 8.80
C ASN A 9 1.46 -13.71 9.70
N GLN A 10 2.44 -14.42 9.14
CA GLN A 10 3.63 -14.83 9.89
C GLN A 10 4.48 -13.62 10.27
N LEU A 11 4.68 -12.67 9.36
CA LEU A 11 5.43 -11.44 9.63
C LEU A 11 4.79 -10.59 10.75
N ILE A 12 3.46 -10.50 10.77
CA ILE A 12 2.72 -9.82 11.83
C ILE A 12 2.88 -10.57 13.17
N PHE A 13 2.70 -11.89 13.15
CA PHE A 13 2.85 -12.74 14.33
C PHE A 13 4.26 -12.66 14.93
N ASP A 14 5.28 -12.75 14.09
CA ASP A 14 6.69 -12.67 14.49
C ASP A 14 7.01 -11.28 15.07
N MET A 15 6.46 -10.22 14.47
CA MET A 15 6.61 -8.86 14.99
C MET A 15 5.90 -8.65 16.32
N ALA A 16 4.80 -9.37 16.55
CA ALA A 16 4.05 -9.28 17.77
C ALA A 16 4.68 -10.05 18.95
N ASP A 17 5.61 -10.96 18.68
CA ASP A 17 6.33 -11.77 19.69
C ASP A 17 5.40 -12.43 20.73
N GLY A 18 4.24 -12.91 20.26
CA GLY A 18 3.22 -13.57 21.09
C GLY A 18 2.28 -12.64 21.86
N ASP A 19 2.44 -11.32 21.75
CA ASP A 19 1.48 -10.34 22.30
C ASP A 19 0.29 -10.17 21.35
N LYS A 20 -0.83 -10.81 21.72
CA LYS A 20 -2.08 -10.80 20.93
C LYS A 20 -2.76 -9.44 20.83
N GLU A 21 -2.60 -8.59 21.84
CA GLU A 21 -3.20 -7.25 21.81
C GLU A 21 -2.42 -6.38 20.81
N PHE A 22 -1.09 -6.44 20.89
CA PHE A 22 -0.22 -5.75 19.94
C PHE A 22 -0.35 -6.31 18.51
N GLU A 23 -0.48 -7.63 18.32
CA GLU A 23 -0.74 -8.26 17.02
C GLU A 23 -1.98 -7.67 16.34
N LYS A 24 -3.06 -7.51 17.12
CA LYS A 24 -4.32 -6.93 16.65
C LYS A 24 -4.16 -5.44 16.32
N GLU A 25 -3.51 -4.67 17.19
CA GLU A 25 -3.24 -3.25 16.96
C GLU A 25 -2.38 -3.03 15.71
N LEU A 26 -1.34 -3.85 15.54
CA LEU A 26 -0.44 -3.83 14.40
C LEU A 26 -1.19 -4.13 13.09
N THR A 27 -2.01 -5.20 13.08
CA THR A 27 -2.86 -5.53 11.94
C THR A 27 -3.80 -4.38 11.59
N PHE A 28 -4.40 -3.75 12.59
CA PHE A 28 -5.29 -2.61 12.40
C PHE A 28 -4.54 -1.37 11.89
N ALA A 29 -3.30 -1.15 12.34
CA ALA A 29 -2.44 -0.06 11.88
C ALA A 29 -2.04 -0.25 10.41
N ILE A 30 -1.67 -1.47 10.00
CA ILE A 30 -1.39 -1.80 8.60
C ILE A 30 -2.63 -1.53 7.73
N HIS A 31 -3.80 -2.03 8.15
CA HIS A 31 -5.05 -1.82 7.43
C HIS A 31 -5.35 -0.32 7.24
N LYS A 32 -5.27 0.46 8.33
CA LYS A 32 -5.45 1.92 8.28
C LYS A 32 -4.46 2.59 7.34
N GLY A 33 -3.19 2.19 7.38
CA GLY A 33 -2.16 2.72 6.51
C GLY A 33 -2.44 2.46 5.02
N LEU A 34 -2.96 1.28 4.68
CA LEU A 34 -3.35 0.96 3.30
C LEU A 34 -4.58 1.74 2.83
N VAL A 35 -5.57 1.93 3.70
CA VAL A 35 -6.73 2.80 3.41
C VAL A 35 -6.28 4.25 3.19
N GLU A 36 -5.42 4.77 4.06
CA GLU A 36 -4.85 6.11 3.91
C GLU A 36 -4.05 6.23 2.60
N LEU A 37 -3.25 5.21 2.26
CA LEU A 37 -2.54 5.16 0.98
C LEU A 37 -3.51 5.32 -0.18
N LYS A 38 -4.58 4.52 -0.21
CA LYS A 38 -5.61 4.58 -1.26
C LYS A 38 -6.21 5.98 -1.39
N GLU A 39 -6.68 6.54 -0.28
CA GLU A 39 -7.38 7.83 -0.26
C GLU A 39 -6.47 9.00 -0.64
N VAL A 40 -5.29 9.09 -0.03
CA VAL A 40 -4.35 10.18 -0.27
C VAL A 40 -3.77 10.08 -1.68
N TYR A 41 -3.50 8.88 -2.18
CA TYR A 41 -3.02 8.70 -3.55
C TYR A 41 -4.09 9.08 -4.57
N ALA A 42 -5.35 8.69 -4.36
CA ALA A 42 -6.47 9.11 -5.20
C ALA A 42 -6.61 10.64 -5.23
N GLN A 43 -6.59 11.27 -4.06
CA GLN A 43 -6.71 12.73 -3.97
C GLN A 43 -5.50 13.44 -4.59
N GLY A 44 -4.27 12.98 -4.34
CA GLY A 44 -3.08 13.55 -4.93
C GLY A 44 -3.03 13.39 -6.46
N SER A 45 -3.56 12.29 -6.98
CA SER A 45 -3.69 12.05 -8.42
C SER A 45 -4.69 13.02 -9.06
N LEU A 46 -5.85 13.21 -8.42
CA LEU A 46 -6.89 14.16 -8.87
C LEU A 46 -6.39 15.61 -8.86
N GLU A 47 -5.67 15.99 -7.81
CA GLU A 47 -5.10 17.34 -7.63
C GLU A 47 -3.81 17.56 -8.44
N LYS A 48 -3.28 16.53 -9.10
CA LYS A 48 -1.94 16.51 -9.71
C LYS A 48 -0.85 17.00 -8.74
N ASN A 49 -0.98 16.63 -7.48
CA ASN A 49 -0.16 17.10 -6.38
C ASN A 49 0.97 16.09 -6.11
N GLU A 50 2.10 16.28 -6.78
CA GLU A 50 3.27 15.41 -6.66
C GLU A 50 3.81 15.33 -5.22
N VAL A 51 3.83 16.45 -4.50
CA VAL A 51 4.33 16.50 -3.11
C VAL A 51 3.47 15.61 -2.21
N LYS A 52 2.15 15.63 -2.37
CA LYS A 52 1.22 14.79 -1.61
C LYS A 52 1.44 13.30 -1.89
N LEU A 53 1.62 12.94 -3.16
CA LEU A 53 1.93 11.57 -3.57
C LEU A 53 3.31 11.12 -3.04
N GLN A 54 4.30 12.01 -3.06
CA GLN A 54 5.61 11.75 -2.50
C GLN A 54 5.52 11.50 -0.99
N GLN A 55 4.79 12.34 -0.25
CA GLN A 55 4.64 12.21 1.21
C GLN A 55 4.00 10.88 1.61
N ILE A 56 2.90 10.48 0.96
CA ILE A 56 2.26 9.20 1.29
C ILE A 56 3.13 8.00 0.92
N ARG A 57 3.85 8.06 -0.22
CA ARG A 57 4.83 7.02 -0.58
C ARG A 57 5.93 6.87 0.47
N HIS A 58 6.54 7.98 0.90
CA HIS A 58 7.62 7.92 1.90
C HIS A 58 7.12 7.46 3.27
N LYS A 59 5.91 7.87 3.66
CA LYS A 59 5.29 7.47 4.93
C LYS A 59 5.06 5.96 4.99
N LEU A 60 4.52 5.37 3.92
CA LEU A 60 4.08 3.97 3.92
C LEU A 60 5.15 2.99 3.46
N LYS A 61 6.14 3.42 2.66
CA LYS A 61 7.18 2.53 2.11
C LYS A 61 7.87 1.65 3.16
N PRO A 62 8.27 2.14 4.36
CA PRO A 62 8.87 1.29 5.38
C PRO A 62 7.94 0.14 5.82
N THR A 63 6.67 0.45 6.08
CA THR A 63 5.66 -0.54 6.47
C THR A 63 5.42 -1.56 5.35
N LEU A 64 5.28 -1.10 4.10
CA LEU A 64 5.06 -1.98 2.96
C LEU A 64 6.23 -2.95 2.74
N ILE A 65 7.47 -2.48 2.90
CA ILE A 65 8.67 -3.33 2.79
C ILE A 65 8.74 -4.32 3.95
N MET A 66 8.47 -3.85 5.17
CA MET A 66 8.55 -4.67 6.38
C MET A 66 7.57 -5.85 6.37
N PHE A 67 6.40 -5.68 5.73
CA PHE A 67 5.39 -6.72 5.58
C PHE A 67 5.35 -7.33 4.18
N GLU A 68 6.42 -7.15 3.41
CA GLU A 68 6.62 -7.77 2.08
C GLU A 68 5.46 -7.53 1.09
N LEU A 69 4.83 -6.35 1.18
CA LEU A 69 3.78 -5.90 0.26
C LEU A 69 4.40 -5.37 -1.04
N PHE A 70 5.33 -6.12 -1.63
CA PHE A 70 6.21 -5.67 -2.70
C PHE A 70 5.47 -5.27 -3.97
N GLN A 71 4.34 -5.93 -4.26
CA GLN A 71 3.49 -5.57 -5.39
C GLN A 71 3.04 -4.11 -5.32
N ILE A 72 2.78 -3.58 -4.12
CA ILE A 72 2.41 -2.18 -3.91
C ILE A 72 3.66 -1.30 -4.02
N THR A 73 4.78 -1.66 -3.39
CA THR A 73 6.00 -0.82 -3.45
C THR A 73 6.53 -0.66 -4.86
N ASP A 74 6.48 -1.72 -5.66
CA ASP A 74 6.92 -1.72 -7.05
C ASP A 74 6.01 -0.84 -7.91
N GLU A 75 4.69 -0.93 -7.71
CA GLU A 75 3.75 -0.07 -8.42
C GLU A 75 3.90 1.40 -8.00
N LEU A 76 4.11 1.69 -6.71
CA LEU A 76 4.38 3.06 -6.25
C LEU A 76 5.68 3.64 -6.82
N GLN A 77 6.72 2.81 -6.98
CA GLN A 77 7.98 3.22 -7.60
C GLN A 77 7.77 3.53 -9.08
N LYS A 78 7.07 2.65 -9.81
CA LYS A 78 6.68 2.88 -11.20
C LYS A 78 5.86 4.17 -11.35
N GLY A 79 4.92 4.42 -10.45
CA GLY A 79 4.12 5.65 -10.44
C GLY A 79 4.95 6.90 -10.26
N LYS A 80 5.95 6.85 -9.36
CA LYS A 80 6.93 7.93 -9.21
C LYS A 80 7.67 8.19 -10.52
N ASP A 81 8.20 7.14 -11.14
CA ASP A 81 8.98 7.26 -12.38
C ASP A 81 8.11 7.82 -13.52
N ILE A 82 6.84 7.43 -13.61
CA ILE A 82 5.89 7.99 -14.60
C ILE A 82 5.66 9.48 -14.36
N ILE A 83 5.40 9.89 -13.11
CA ILE A 83 5.15 11.31 -12.79
C ILE A 83 6.38 12.16 -13.15
N GLU A 84 7.59 11.69 -12.80
CA GLU A 84 8.84 12.41 -13.04
C GLU A 84 9.19 12.55 -14.54
N ASN A 85 8.80 11.58 -15.37
CA ASN A 85 9.18 11.54 -16.79
C ASN A 85 8.06 11.99 -17.75
N GLU A 86 6.80 11.66 -17.44
CA GLU A 86 5.64 11.81 -18.34
C GLU A 86 4.52 12.68 -17.74
N GLY A 87 4.51 12.89 -16.42
CA GLY A 87 3.46 13.61 -15.71
C GLY A 87 2.17 12.81 -15.51
N PHE A 88 1.07 13.52 -15.28
CA PHE A 88 -0.22 12.92 -14.85
C PHE A 88 -1.21 12.62 -15.97
N ASP A 89 -1.07 13.25 -17.13
CA ASP A 89 -2.10 13.27 -18.19
C ASP A 89 -1.99 12.12 -19.20
N GLY A 90 -0.99 11.24 -19.03
CA GLY A 90 -0.71 10.15 -19.95
C GLY A 90 -1.43 8.83 -19.61
N VAL A 91 -1.57 7.97 -20.62
CA VAL A 91 -2.08 6.59 -20.47
C VAL A 91 -1.23 5.77 -19.50
N ALA A 92 0.08 6.05 -19.44
CA ALA A 92 0.99 5.43 -18.48
C ALA A 92 0.52 5.66 -17.05
N PHE A 93 0.18 6.91 -16.70
CA PHE A 93 -0.27 7.27 -15.36
C PHE A 93 -1.63 6.64 -15.03
N SER A 94 -2.61 6.70 -15.93
CA SER A 94 -3.93 6.11 -15.68
C SER A 94 -3.85 4.58 -15.50
N THR A 95 -3.06 3.90 -16.33
CA THR A 95 -2.83 2.45 -16.23
C THR A 95 -2.14 2.08 -14.92
N HIS A 96 -1.12 2.84 -14.53
CA HIS A 96 -0.46 2.67 -13.24
C HIS A 96 -1.43 2.88 -12.07
N TYR A 97 -2.23 3.94 -12.10
CA TYR A 97 -3.17 4.28 -11.04
C TYR A 97 -4.23 3.20 -10.82
N GLU A 98 -4.83 2.69 -11.91
CA GLU A 98 -5.76 1.55 -11.84
C GLU A 98 -5.10 0.30 -11.25
N SER A 99 -3.86 0.01 -11.68
CA SER A 99 -3.11 -1.13 -11.17
C SER A 99 -2.77 -0.99 -9.68
N LEU A 100 -2.38 0.20 -9.24
CA LEU A 100 -2.11 0.50 -7.84
C LEU A 100 -3.37 0.33 -7.00
N LEU A 101 -4.49 0.89 -7.43
CA LEU A 101 -5.76 0.77 -6.72
C LEU A 101 -6.17 -0.69 -6.52
N CYS A 102 -6.08 -1.50 -7.58
CA CYS A 102 -6.40 -2.93 -7.50
C CYS A 102 -5.52 -3.65 -6.46
N LYS A 103 -4.20 -3.47 -6.52
CA LYS A 103 -3.26 -4.08 -5.58
C LYS A 103 -3.47 -3.64 -4.13
N VAL A 104 -3.76 -2.34 -3.92
CA VAL A 104 -4.04 -1.79 -2.59
C VAL A 104 -5.37 -2.32 -2.06
N GLU A 105 -6.41 -2.43 -2.88
CA GLU A 105 -7.69 -3.01 -2.49
C GLU A 105 -7.56 -4.49 -2.10
N GLU A 106 -6.80 -5.26 -2.86
CA GLU A 106 -6.49 -6.66 -2.53
C GLU A 106 -5.75 -6.78 -1.19
N ALA A 107 -4.76 -5.91 -0.93
CA ALA A 107 -4.05 -5.88 0.35
C ALA A 107 -4.95 -5.46 1.51
N ILE A 108 -5.80 -4.43 1.33
CA ILE A 108 -6.78 -4.00 2.34
C ILE A 108 -7.67 -5.18 2.72
N LYS A 109 -8.23 -5.87 1.72
CA LYS A 109 -9.08 -7.05 1.95
C LYS A 109 -8.31 -8.15 2.69
N ARG A 110 -7.09 -8.46 2.24
CA ARG A 110 -6.25 -9.50 2.85
C ARG A 110 -5.91 -9.21 4.31
N VAL A 111 -5.57 -7.96 4.64
CA VAL A 111 -5.29 -7.55 6.03
C VAL A 111 -6.58 -7.56 6.85
N PHE A 112 -7.71 -7.13 6.28
CA PHE A 112 -9.01 -7.16 6.96
C PHE A 112 -9.43 -8.58 7.36
N GLU A 113 -9.14 -9.58 6.52
CA GLU A 113 -9.36 -11.00 6.82
C GLU A 113 -8.52 -11.51 8.02
N LEU A 114 -7.43 -10.84 8.40
CA LEU A 114 -6.64 -11.16 9.60
C LEU A 114 -7.18 -10.53 10.89
N ILE A 115 -8.03 -9.51 10.77
CA ILE A 115 -8.63 -8.82 11.92
C ILE A 115 -9.81 -9.62 12.49
N GLN A 116 -10.44 -10.46 11.67
CA GLN A 116 -11.61 -11.26 12.02
C GLN A 116 -11.25 -12.52 12.80
#